data_AF-A0A8C9YU63-F1
#
_entry.id   AF-A0A8C9YU63-F1
#
_cell.length_a   1.000
_cell.length_b   1.000
_cell.length_c   1.000
_cell.angle_alpha   90.00
_cell.angle_beta   90.00
_cell.angle_gamma   90.00
#
_symmetry.space_group_name_H-M   'P 1'
#
loop_
_entity.id
_entity.type
_entity.pdbx_description
1 polymer ?
#
loop_
_entity_poly.entity_id
_entity_poly.type
_entity_poly.pdbx_seq_one_letter_code
_entity_poly.pdbx_strand_id
1 'polypeptide(L)'
;LTHLPNHLSSSSYLFNKVVRGGGCCADLPVFFSQNSGLVAVVARETASILPETMEDSLCSSLAPEVSAMETPTRAEPVAQEDKTKLLKAAFLHFCRNDLVGAQTVTDELFPANADGDEGAELDGLVTRINLDLVDDYPASDPRWAESVPDESGGFPLTSLIILHQLEDKMKAHGCFMDFLLQVGLLDRLGQVTVRSSPVATRLLLCEHAEKLQAAMVLKNHHSKHGELVNRAIGIALQKNGATVPPSLTAADVFFREVSQISSVFECLLDEEERSLKESPVDSVQWAEVVLTVNNVIKDMLQAASQYRETKAFMYRASETAAAEPEYIPWTASGGVGGVRSVLSRQHEVILRSVYPHADSELRSALCEQLVALLDIYLGGYVAQLTSLQQQRPLGAQQERYNSLEMEYSQRRSELLAPLLELGQYQWVAALAEKYCDFDILVQMCEQTDNQSRLQHYMTKFADQNFADFLFRWYMEKGKRGKLLSQPAAQHQQLASFLQSHQHLSWLHHIHVHDYQSANRTLYSQANGETRYFVKKKTLLALSKLTVLASDLHEDELNKHVDGHLTHINKKNNPITTNVSIVKIK
;
A
#
# COMPACT_ATOMS: atom_id res chain seq x y z
N LEU A 1 42.22 20.88 -38.50
CA LEU A 1 42.08 19.46 -38.13
C LEU A 1 43.10 19.02 -37.05
N THR A 2 43.60 19.94 -36.23
CA THR A 2 44.39 19.61 -35.03
C THR A 2 44.07 20.69 -34.00
N HIS A 3 43.58 20.27 -32.82
CA HIS A 3 43.00 21.05 -31.71
C HIS A 3 41.48 21.26 -31.75
N LEU A 4 40.76 20.20 -31.38
CA LEU A 4 39.44 20.27 -30.74
C LEU A 4 39.51 19.42 -29.45
N PRO A 5 39.01 19.91 -28.30
CA PRO A 5 38.92 19.12 -27.07
C PRO A 5 37.81 18.05 -27.16
N ASN A 6 38.07 16.90 -26.53
CA ASN A 6 37.29 15.66 -26.58
C ASN A 6 35.95 15.72 -25.81
N HIS A 7 34.96 16.50 -26.26
CA HIS A 7 33.58 16.41 -25.73
C HIS A 7 32.53 16.52 -26.83
N LEU A 8 32.45 15.51 -27.71
CA LEU A 8 31.31 15.30 -28.61
C LEU A 8 31.12 13.78 -28.79
N SER A 9 30.38 13.16 -27.87
CA SER A 9 30.01 11.74 -27.95
C SER A 9 28.49 11.58 -27.88
N SER A 10 27.76 12.19 -28.82
CA SER A 10 26.35 11.87 -29.10
C SER A 10 25.81 12.68 -30.29
N SER A 11 26.34 12.45 -31.50
CA SER A 11 25.62 12.81 -32.74
C SER A 11 26.18 12.02 -33.91
N SER A 12 25.98 10.70 -33.90
CA SER A 12 26.35 9.80 -35.00
C SER A 12 25.35 9.81 -36.16
N TYR A 13 24.20 10.51 -36.04
CA TYR A 13 23.16 10.55 -37.07
C TYR A 13 23.32 11.64 -38.13
N LEU A 14 24.18 12.64 -37.92
CA LEU A 14 24.41 13.72 -38.90
C LEU A 14 25.55 13.43 -39.89
N PHE A 15 26.37 12.41 -39.65
CA PHE A 15 27.64 12.21 -40.38
C PHE A 15 27.56 11.36 -41.66
N ASN A 16 26.36 11.03 -42.17
CA ASN A 16 26.21 10.39 -43.48
C ASN A 16 26.13 11.39 -44.65
N LYS A 17 26.43 12.67 -44.43
CA LYS A 17 26.39 13.73 -45.45
C LYS A 17 27.79 14.29 -45.67
N VAL A 18 28.30 14.15 -46.89
CA VAL A 18 29.65 14.59 -47.30
C VAL A 18 29.86 16.07 -46.94
N VAL A 19 30.70 16.32 -45.94
CA VAL A 19 31.15 17.66 -45.55
C VAL A 19 32.24 18.10 -46.53
N ARG A 20 32.02 19.20 -47.25
CA ARG A 20 32.94 19.71 -48.29
C ARG A 20 33.96 20.72 -47.78
N GLY A 21 33.73 21.29 -46.59
CA GLY A 21 34.66 22.24 -45.97
C GLY A 21 34.09 22.78 -44.66
N GLY A 22 34.96 23.32 -43.82
CA GLY A 22 34.57 23.99 -42.58
C GLY A 22 35.44 25.22 -42.33
N GLY A 23 34.88 26.20 -41.64
CA GLY A 23 35.54 27.45 -41.25
C GLY A 23 34.88 28.05 -40.01
N CYS A 24 35.33 29.23 -39.60
CA CYS A 24 34.65 30.04 -38.59
C CYS A 24 34.20 31.36 -39.21
N CYS A 25 32.99 31.81 -38.85
CA CYS A 25 32.49 33.13 -39.20
C CYS A 25 31.94 33.76 -37.92
N ALA A 26 32.53 34.89 -37.49
CA ALA A 26 32.16 35.56 -36.23
C ALA A 26 32.10 34.60 -35.02
N ASP A 27 33.19 33.86 -34.78
CA ASP A 27 33.35 32.86 -33.70
C ASP A 27 32.37 31.67 -33.72
N LEU A 28 31.53 31.55 -34.75
CA LEU A 28 30.68 30.39 -34.95
C LEU A 28 31.36 29.37 -35.87
N PRO A 29 31.48 28.08 -35.48
CA PRO A 29 31.96 27.03 -36.36
C PRO A 29 30.91 26.74 -37.44
N VAL A 30 31.30 26.91 -38.70
CA VAL A 30 30.43 26.72 -39.87
C VAL A 30 31.00 25.60 -40.74
N PHE A 31 30.15 24.69 -41.21
CA PHE A 31 30.53 23.68 -42.19
C PHE A 31 29.61 23.70 -43.41
N PHE A 32 30.17 23.32 -44.55
CA PHE A 32 29.46 23.27 -45.82
C PHE A 32 29.10 21.82 -46.13
N SER A 33 27.80 21.53 -46.14
CA SER A 33 27.27 20.22 -46.52
C SER A 33 26.74 20.26 -47.96
N GLN A 34 26.96 19.17 -48.70
CA GLN A 34 26.52 19.07 -50.09
C GLN A 34 24.99 19.14 -50.26
N ASN A 35 24.22 18.76 -49.24
CA ASN A 35 22.75 18.74 -49.31
C ASN A 35 22.11 19.91 -48.55
N SER A 36 22.82 20.50 -47.60
CA SER A 36 22.26 21.50 -46.66
C SER A 36 22.86 22.90 -46.84
N GLY A 37 23.83 23.07 -47.74
CA GLY A 37 24.53 24.34 -47.93
C GLY A 37 25.39 24.71 -46.70
N LEU A 38 25.36 25.99 -46.34
CA LEU A 38 26.12 26.56 -45.22
C LEU A 38 25.39 26.28 -43.89
N VAL A 39 25.98 25.48 -43.02
CA VAL A 39 25.41 25.11 -41.71
C VAL A 39 26.31 25.65 -40.61
N ALA A 40 25.79 26.52 -39.75
CA ALA A 40 26.47 26.99 -38.55
C ALA A 40 26.12 26.09 -37.36
N VAL A 41 27.12 25.62 -36.62
CA VAL A 41 26.94 24.92 -35.36
C VAL A 41 27.03 25.94 -34.25
N VAL A 42 25.89 26.27 -33.66
CA VAL A 42 25.84 27.06 -32.43
C VAL A 42 25.87 26.07 -31.27
N ALA A 43 26.82 26.21 -30.35
CA ALA A 43 26.70 25.53 -29.07
C ALA A 43 25.47 26.11 -28.37
N ARG A 44 24.44 25.30 -28.10
CA ARG A 44 23.34 25.72 -27.22
C ARG A 44 23.96 25.97 -25.83
N GLU A 45 24.14 27.23 -25.46
CA GLU A 45 24.69 27.63 -24.15
C GLU A 45 23.74 27.30 -22.97
N THR A 46 22.52 26.84 -23.26
CA THR A 46 21.57 26.33 -22.27
C THR A 46 21.10 24.95 -22.72
N ALA A 47 21.92 23.91 -22.47
CA ALA A 47 21.42 22.54 -22.55
C ALA A 47 20.31 22.40 -21.50
N SER A 48 19.07 22.20 -21.95
CA SER A 48 17.95 22.00 -21.04
C SER A 48 18.13 20.68 -20.28
N ILE A 49 17.67 20.62 -19.03
CA ILE A 49 17.73 19.40 -18.21
C ILE A 49 16.73 18.34 -18.74
N LEU A 50 15.71 18.79 -19.48
CA LEU A 50 14.72 17.94 -20.11
C LEU A 50 15.28 17.24 -21.37
N PRO A 51 14.80 16.02 -21.67
CA PRO A 51 14.99 15.43 -22.99
C PRO A 51 14.47 16.38 -24.09
N GLU A 52 15.25 16.56 -25.17
CA GLU A 52 14.94 17.52 -26.25
C GLU A 52 13.51 17.37 -26.80
N THR A 53 13.00 16.13 -26.82
CA THR A 53 11.69 15.78 -27.37
C THR A 53 10.52 16.19 -26.48
N MET A 54 10.74 16.26 -25.17
CA MET A 54 9.75 16.77 -24.22
C MET A 54 9.74 18.30 -24.20
N GLU A 55 10.91 18.94 -24.39
CA GLU A 55 10.97 20.39 -24.58
C GLU A 55 10.19 20.82 -25.82
N ASP A 56 10.30 20.08 -26.93
CA ASP A 56 9.59 20.38 -28.17
C ASP A 56 8.06 20.20 -28.05
N SER A 57 7.58 19.18 -27.33
CA SER A 57 6.14 18.99 -27.03
C SER A 57 5.59 20.14 -26.18
N LEU A 58 6.30 20.50 -25.11
CA LEU A 58 5.94 21.63 -24.25
C LEU A 58 5.98 22.96 -25.03
N CYS A 59 6.98 23.18 -25.89
CA CYS A 59 7.06 24.37 -26.75
C CYS A 59 5.94 24.42 -27.80
N SER A 60 5.56 23.28 -28.38
CA SER A 60 4.42 23.19 -29.33
C SER A 60 3.11 23.57 -28.65
N SER A 61 2.90 23.14 -27.39
CA SER A 61 1.72 23.52 -26.60
C SER A 61 1.64 25.03 -26.26
N LEU A 62 2.76 25.75 -26.41
CA LEU A 62 2.87 27.20 -26.23
C LEU A 62 2.76 27.98 -27.55
N ALA A 63 2.83 27.30 -28.70
CA ALA A 63 2.72 27.97 -29.99
C ALA A 63 1.28 28.48 -30.18
N PRO A 64 1.08 29.77 -30.52
CA PRO A 64 -0.25 30.25 -30.86
C PRO A 64 -0.71 29.57 -32.15
N GLU A 65 -1.92 29.02 -32.16
CA GLU A 65 -2.64 28.81 -33.41
C GLU A 65 -2.70 30.16 -34.13
N VAL A 66 -2.14 30.24 -35.33
CA VAL A 66 -2.02 31.48 -36.08
C VAL A 66 -3.42 31.94 -36.51
N SER A 67 -4.06 32.72 -35.65
CA SER A 67 -5.12 33.64 -36.02
C SER A 67 -4.66 35.06 -35.72
N ALA A 68 -4.85 35.93 -36.69
CA ALA A 68 -4.19 37.22 -36.83
C ALA A 68 -4.59 38.23 -35.74
N MET A 69 -3.55 38.93 -35.23
CA MET A 69 -3.52 40.36 -34.91
C MET A 69 -4.67 40.95 -34.08
N GLU A 70 -4.50 41.06 -32.75
CA GLU A 70 -5.09 42.15 -31.97
C GLU A 70 -4.13 42.66 -30.87
N THR A 71 -4.11 43.99 -30.71
CA THR A 71 -3.26 44.79 -29.82
C THR A 71 -3.65 44.71 -28.34
N PRO A 72 -2.74 44.93 -27.37
CA PRO A 72 -2.99 44.69 -25.97
C PRO A 72 -3.78 45.84 -25.34
N THR A 73 -4.99 45.55 -24.83
CA THR A 73 -5.73 46.49 -23.97
C THR A 73 -6.17 45.77 -22.70
N ARG A 74 -5.52 46.14 -21.57
CA ARG A 74 -6.02 46.16 -20.19
C ARG A 74 -6.81 44.95 -19.64
N ALA A 75 -6.11 44.17 -18.80
CA ALA A 75 -6.59 43.47 -17.60
C ALA A 75 -8.04 42.94 -17.63
N GLU A 76 -8.23 41.84 -18.37
CA GLU A 76 -9.34 40.91 -18.20
C GLU A 76 -8.85 39.67 -17.44
N PRO A 77 -9.73 38.93 -16.74
CA PRO A 77 -9.34 37.73 -16.00
C PRO A 77 -8.71 36.73 -16.99
N VAL A 78 -7.40 36.48 -16.81
CA VAL A 78 -6.63 35.54 -17.62
C VAL A 78 -7.36 34.20 -17.63
N ALA A 79 -7.74 33.74 -18.82
CA ALA A 79 -8.45 32.47 -18.98
C ALA A 79 -7.62 31.32 -18.40
N GLN A 80 -8.27 30.30 -17.85
CA GLN A 80 -7.59 29.19 -17.19
C GLN A 80 -6.60 28.45 -18.11
N GLU A 81 -6.84 28.47 -19.42
CA GLU A 81 -5.92 27.95 -20.45
C GLU A 81 -4.62 28.76 -20.55
N ASP A 82 -4.70 30.09 -20.45
CA ASP A 82 -3.55 30.98 -20.48
C ASP A 82 -2.70 30.82 -19.22
N LYS A 83 -3.32 30.59 -18.05
CA LYS A 83 -2.59 30.25 -16.81
C LYS A 83 -1.79 28.95 -16.96
N THR A 84 -2.35 27.92 -17.62
CA THR A 84 -1.62 26.65 -17.90
C THR A 84 -0.41 26.90 -18.80
N LYS A 85 -0.57 27.71 -19.85
CA LYS A 85 0.52 28.05 -20.77
C LYS A 85 1.61 28.84 -20.05
N LEU A 86 1.25 29.80 -19.21
CA LEU A 86 2.21 30.59 -18.45
C LEU A 86 2.98 29.74 -17.42
N LEU A 87 2.33 28.78 -16.75
CA LEU A 87 3.05 27.86 -15.84
C LEU A 87 3.93 26.87 -16.61
N LYS A 88 3.49 26.38 -17.78
CA LYS A 88 4.35 25.59 -18.70
C LYS A 88 5.56 26.40 -19.16
N ALA A 89 5.38 27.68 -19.48
CA ALA A 89 6.49 28.57 -19.83
C ALA A 89 7.46 28.76 -18.66
N ALA A 90 6.97 28.99 -17.44
CA ALA A 90 7.80 29.08 -16.24
C ALA A 90 8.61 27.79 -16.00
N PHE A 91 8.00 26.63 -16.21
CA PHE A 91 8.70 25.34 -16.16
C PHE A 91 9.80 25.24 -17.22
N LEU A 92 9.56 25.68 -18.46
CA LEU A 92 10.59 25.70 -19.49
C LEU A 92 11.74 26.66 -19.16
N HIS A 93 11.45 27.83 -18.55
CA HIS A 93 12.49 28.73 -18.05
C HIS A 93 13.37 28.03 -17.00
N PHE A 94 12.74 27.30 -16.07
CA PHE A 94 13.47 26.49 -15.09
C PHE A 94 14.35 25.42 -15.76
N CYS A 95 13.82 24.70 -16.74
CA CYS A 95 14.57 23.67 -17.46
C CYS A 95 15.76 24.23 -18.26
N ARG A 96 15.74 25.52 -18.59
CA ARG A 96 16.85 26.27 -19.23
C ARG A 96 17.84 26.87 -18.22
N ASN A 97 17.77 26.49 -16.94
CA ASN A 97 18.54 27.02 -15.81
C ASN A 97 18.25 28.50 -15.47
N ASP A 98 17.13 29.05 -15.93
CA ASP A 98 16.69 30.40 -15.55
C ASP A 98 15.73 30.35 -14.36
N LEU A 99 16.30 30.12 -13.17
CA LEU A 99 15.54 30.02 -11.91
C LEU A 99 14.83 31.35 -11.58
N VAL A 100 15.48 32.48 -11.88
CA VAL A 100 14.96 33.81 -11.56
C VAL A 100 13.77 34.12 -12.45
N GLY A 101 13.86 33.86 -13.77
CA GLY A 101 12.73 34.01 -14.69
C GLY A 101 11.55 33.12 -14.29
N ALA A 102 11.81 31.86 -13.94
CA ALA A 102 10.78 30.94 -13.48
C ALA A 102 10.08 31.41 -12.18
N GLN A 103 10.85 31.92 -11.21
CA GLN A 103 10.31 32.51 -9.98
C GLN A 103 9.48 33.77 -10.26
N THR A 104 9.94 34.67 -11.13
CA THR A 104 9.17 35.88 -11.46
C THR A 104 7.83 35.57 -12.11
N VAL A 105 7.79 34.64 -13.07
CA VAL A 105 6.55 34.25 -13.74
C VAL A 105 5.59 33.52 -12.78
N THR A 106 6.12 32.72 -11.85
CA THR A 106 5.29 32.02 -10.86
C THR A 106 4.78 32.94 -9.74
N ASP A 107 5.58 33.90 -9.30
CA ASP A 107 5.17 34.93 -8.34
C ASP A 107 4.13 35.90 -8.93
N GLU A 108 4.23 36.19 -10.24
CA GLU A 108 3.22 36.96 -10.98
C GLU A 108 1.89 36.19 -11.14
N LEU A 109 1.95 34.87 -11.34
CA LEU A 109 0.78 34.01 -11.48
C LEU A 109 0.09 33.71 -10.15
N PHE A 110 0.88 33.54 -9.08
CA PHE A 110 0.42 33.10 -7.77
C PHE A 110 1.07 33.94 -6.66
N PRO A 111 0.61 35.19 -6.44
CA PRO A 111 1.18 36.04 -5.41
C PRO A 111 1.08 35.40 -4.01
N ALA A 112 2.06 35.67 -3.14
CA ALA A 112 2.20 35.06 -1.82
C ALA A 112 1.02 35.34 -0.84
N ASN A 113 0.12 36.27 -1.18
CA ASN A 113 -1.02 36.71 -0.36
C ASN A 113 -2.39 36.23 -0.89
N ALA A 114 -2.40 35.24 -1.78
CA ALA A 114 -3.62 34.72 -2.39
C ALA A 114 -4.52 33.94 -1.42
N ASP A 115 -5.82 34.24 -1.42
CA ASP A 115 -6.86 33.56 -0.64
C ASP A 115 -7.02 32.08 -1.07
N GLY A 116 -7.65 31.26 -0.20
CA GLY A 116 -7.75 29.80 -0.36
C GLY A 116 -8.43 29.26 -1.62
N ASP A 117 -9.14 30.10 -2.40
CA ASP A 117 -9.75 29.72 -3.68
C ASP A 117 -8.68 29.58 -4.79
N GLU A 118 -7.60 30.36 -4.75
CA GLU A 118 -6.49 30.26 -5.71
C GLU A 118 -5.64 29.00 -5.49
N GLY A 119 -5.67 28.43 -4.27
CA GLY A 119 -5.02 27.16 -3.95
C GLY A 119 -5.62 25.98 -4.72
N ALA A 120 -6.95 25.93 -4.83
CA ALA A 120 -7.65 24.90 -5.61
C ALA A 120 -7.39 25.05 -7.12
N GLU A 121 -7.23 26.28 -7.62
CA GLU A 121 -6.82 26.53 -9.01
C GLU A 121 -5.39 26.08 -9.28
N LEU A 122 -4.45 26.38 -8.38
CA LEU A 122 -3.06 25.93 -8.45
C LEU A 122 -2.97 24.40 -8.46
N ASP A 123 -3.68 23.76 -7.53
CA ASP A 123 -3.77 22.30 -7.42
C ASP A 123 -4.24 21.64 -8.73
N GLY A 124 -5.30 22.20 -9.32
CA GLY A 124 -5.83 21.75 -10.60
C GLY A 124 -4.87 21.96 -11.76
N LEU A 125 -4.13 23.07 -11.77
CA LEU A 125 -3.16 23.41 -12.81
C LEU A 125 -1.94 22.49 -12.78
N VAL A 126 -1.35 22.31 -11.60
CA VAL A 126 -0.21 21.43 -11.37
C VAL A 126 -0.56 19.99 -11.72
N THR A 127 -1.75 19.53 -11.32
CA THR A 127 -2.24 18.20 -11.66
C THR A 127 -2.41 18.02 -13.17
N ARG A 128 -2.97 19.01 -13.87
CA ARG A 128 -3.16 18.95 -15.32
C ARG A 128 -1.83 18.92 -16.07
N ILE A 129 -0.88 19.78 -15.71
CA ILE A 129 0.45 19.79 -16.33
C ILE A 129 1.16 18.46 -16.09
N ASN A 130 1.06 17.91 -14.89
CA ASN A 130 1.66 16.62 -14.58
C ASN A 130 1.01 15.48 -15.37
N LEU A 131 -0.33 15.49 -15.51
CA LEU A 131 -1.05 14.52 -16.34
C LEU A 131 -0.65 14.62 -17.81
N ASP A 132 -0.58 15.85 -18.36
CA ASP A 132 -0.10 16.10 -19.73
C ASP A 132 1.31 15.53 -19.93
N LEU A 133 2.19 15.66 -18.94
CA LEU A 133 3.56 15.15 -18.99
C LEU A 133 3.64 13.62 -18.96
N VAL A 134 2.81 12.99 -18.13
CA VAL A 134 2.76 11.54 -17.94
C VAL A 134 2.09 10.85 -19.13
N ASP A 135 1.06 11.48 -19.70
CA ASP A 135 0.29 10.96 -20.84
C ASP A 135 0.76 11.53 -22.20
N ASP A 136 1.90 12.22 -22.23
CA ASP A 136 2.42 12.88 -23.43
C ASP A 136 2.71 11.88 -24.57
N TYR A 137 2.56 12.35 -25.80
CA TYR A 137 2.95 11.62 -27.00
C TYR A 137 4.48 11.63 -27.16
N PRO A 138 5.10 10.55 -27.66
CA PRO A 138 6.52 10.55 -27.92
C PRO A 138 6.82 11.40 -29.16
N ALA A 139 7.26 12.65 -28.97
CA ALA A 139 7.65 13.52 -30.08
C ALA A 139 8.82 12.97 -30.92
N SER A 140 9.64 12.08 -30.34
CA SER A 140 10.76 11.41 -31.04
C SER A 140 10.33 10.29 -31.97
N ASP A 141 9.09 9.78 -31.86
CA ASP A 141 8.63 8.65 -32.66
C ASP A 141 7.85 9.16 -33.89
N PRO A 142 8.43 9.06 -35.10
CA PRO A 142 7.79 9.56 -36.31
C PRO A 142 6.48 8.85 -36.66
N ARG A 143 6.17 7.68 -36.06
CA ARG A 143 4.88 6.99 -36.23
C ARG A 143 3.71 7.76 -35.62
N TRP A 144 3.98 8.68 -34.68
CA TRP A 144 3.00 9.54 -34.05
C TRP A 144 2.77 10.86 -34.79
N ALA A 145 3.66 11.22 -35.71
CA ALA A 145 3.43 12.32 -36.63
C ALA A 145 2.56 11.83 -37.80
N GLU A 146 1.29 12.26 -37.85
CA GLU A 146 0.39 12.00 -38.97
C GLU A 146 0.86 12.71 -40.27
N SER A 147 1.99 12.34 -40.87
CA SER A 147 2.38 12.79 -42.22
C SER A 147 3.68 12.20 -42.74
N VAL A 148 3.85 10.88 -42.78
CA VAL A 148 4.84 10.29 -43.71
C VAL A 148 4.22 9.06 -44.39
N PRO A 149 3.82 9.17 -45.67
CA PRO A 149 3.41 8.01 -46.45
C PRO A 149 4.63 7.12 -46.72
N ASP A 150 4.40 5.80 -46.61
CA ASP A 150 5.23 4.68 -47.09
C ASP A 150 6.75 4.80 -46.94
N GLU A 151 7.33 4.03 -46.01
CA GLU A 151 8.36 3.06 -46.38
C GLU A 151 8.26 1.80 -45.51
N SER A 152 8.35 0.66 -46.19
CA SER A 152 8.15 -0.68 -45.70
C SER A 152 9.36 -1.19 -44.89
N GLY A 153 9.08 -1.85 -43.77
CA GLY A 153 10.08 -2.60 -43.01
C GLY A 153 9.87 -2.49 -41.51
N GLY A 154 9.06 -3.39 -40.95
CA GLY A 154 8.93 -3.54 -39.50
C GLY A 154 10.28 -3.90 -38.87
N PHE A 155 10.91 -2.92 -38.22
CA PHE A 155 12.07 -3.17 -37.38
C PHE A 155 11.62 -3.53 -35.95
N PRO A 156 12.31 -4.46 -35.25
CA PRO A 156 12.02 -4.85 -33.86
C PRO A 156 12.39 -3.77 -32.81
N LEU A 157 12.47 -2.49 -33.20
CA LEU A 157 12.91 -1.36 -32.36
C LEU A 157 11.82 -0.82 -31.43
N THR A 158 10.56 -1.18 -31.63
CA THR A 158 9.40 -0.69 -30.85
C THR A 158 9.55 -0.91 -29.34
N SER A 159 10.23 -1.99 -28.93
CA SER A 159 10.38 -2.33 -27.52
C SER A 159 11.35 -1.44 -26.74
N LEU A 160 12.42 -0.96 -27.39
CA LEU A 160 13.41 -0.07 -26.77
C LEU A 160 12.91 1.38 -26.75
N ILE A 161 12.16 1.77 -27.78
CA ILE A 161 11.60 3.13 -27.91
C ILE A 161 10.61 3.41 -26.78
N ILE A 162 9.68 2.49 -26.50
CA ILE A 162 8.68 2.68 -25.41
C ILE A 162 9.36 2.73 -24.04
N LEU A 163 10.37 1.89 -23.79
CA LEU A 163 11.05 1.89 -22.49
C LEU A 163 11.79 3.21 -22.27
N HIS A 164 12.53 3.68 -23.26
CA HIS A 164 13.21 4.98 -23.18
C HIS A 164 12.22 6.14 -23.03
N GLN A 165 11.07 6.08 -23.72
CA GLN A 165 10.00 7.05 -23.55
C GLN A 165 9.48 7.10 -22.10
N LEU A 166 9.24 5.94 -21.47
CA LEU A 166 8.79 5.88 -20.07
C LEU A 166 9.88 6.41 -19.11
N GLU A 167 11.16 6.13 -19.38
CA GLU A 167 12.27 6.71 -18.63
C GLU A 167 12.35 8.24 -18.76
N ASP A 168 12.13 8.76 -19.96
CA ASP A 168 12.15 10.19 -20.22
C ASP A 168 10.96 10.90 -19.55
N LYS A 169 9.77 10.30 -19.58
CA LYS A 169 8.60 10.76 -18.80
C LYS A 169 8.90 10.79 -17.30
N MET A 170 9.57 9.77 -16.76
CA MET A 170 9.99 9.74 -15.36
C MET A 170 11.00 10.85 -15.02
N LYS A 171 11.98 11.10 -15.90
CA LYS A 171 12.93 12.22 -15.72
C LYS A 171 12.23 13.57 -15.76
N ALA A 172 11.31 13.75 -16.70
CA ALA A 172 10.56 15.00 -16.80
C ALA A 172 9.68 15.23 -15.58
N HIS A 173 9.01 14.19 -15.06
CA HIS A 173 8.29 14.25 -13.78
C HIS A 173 9.23 14.64 -12.63
N GLY A 174 10.42 14.04 -12.57
CA GLY A 174 11.46 14.41 -11.60
C GLY A 174 11.85 15.89 -11.69
N CYS A 175 12.11 16.40 -12.89
CA CYS A 175 12.43 17.81 -13.12
C CYS A 175 11.27 18.73 -12.72
N PHE A 176 10.03 18.31 -12.97
CA PHE A 176 8.84 19.05 -12.57
C PHE A 176 8.69 19.09 -11.04
N MET A 177 8.98 17.99 -10.35
CA MET A 177 9.02 17.98 -8.89
C MET A 177 10.13 18.87 -8.33
N ASP A 178 11.32 18.85 -8.92
CA ASP A 178 12.44 19.73 -8.53
C ASP A 178 12.08 21.21 -8.75
N PHE A 179 11.38 21.53 -9.84
CA PHE A 179 10.83 22.87 -10.08
C PHE A 179 9.84 23.28 -8.98
N LEU A 180 8.86 22.44 -8.65
CA LEU A 180 7.88 22.74 -7.61
C LEU A 180 8.51 22.92 -6.22
N LEU A 181 9.56 22.14 -5.92
CA LEU A 181 10.33 22.25 -4.67
C LEU A 181 11.14 23.54 -4.63
N GLN A 182 11.89 23.87 -5.68
CA GLN A 182 12.79 25.02 -5.70
C GLN A 182 12.06 26.37 -5.77
N VAL A 183 10.87 26.40 -6.37
CA VAL A 183 9.99 27.59 -6.39
C VAL A 183 9.13 27.67 -5.12
N GLY A 184 9.08 26.62 -4.30
CA GLY A 184 8.28 26.61 -3.06
C GLY A 184 6.77 26.48 -3.29
N LEU A 185 6.36 26.02 -4.48
CA LEU A 185 4.94 25.80 -4.80
C LEU A 185 4.41 24.53 -4.14
N LEU A 186 5.26 23.54 -3.86
CA LEU A 186 4.86 22.27 -3.25
C LEU A 186 4.19 22.46 -1.88
N ASP A 187 4.68 23.40 -1.06
CA ASP A 187 4.15 23.70 0.27
C ASP A 187 2.77 24.40 0.23
N ARG A 188 2.41 24.98 -0.93
CA ARG A 188 1.15 25.69 -1.15
C ARG A 188 0.05 24.77 -1.70
N LEU A 189 0.38 23.54 -2.07
CA LEU A 189 -0.58 22.58 -2.61
C LEU A 189 -1.49 22.06 -1.50
N GLY A 190 -2.78 22.00 -1.80
CA GLY A 190 -3.82 21.51 -0.91
C GLY A 190 -4.29 20.13 -1.32
N GLN A 191 -5.47 20.08 -1.95
CA GLN A 191 -6.18 18.83 -2.23
C GLN A 191 -6.92 18.88 -3.56
N VAL A 192 -6.89 17.76 -4.28
CA VAL A 192 -7.66 17.54 -5.51
C VAL A 192 -8.61 16.38 -5.30
N THR A 193 -9.83 16.50 -5.83
CA THR A 193 -10.78 15.39 -5.84
C THR A 193 -10.44 14.42 -6.95
N VAL A 194 -9.98 13.22 -6.60
CA VAL A 194 -9.71 12.12 -7.53
C VAL A 194 -10.57 10.94 -7.14
N ARG A 195 -11.24 10.29 -8.12
CA ARG A 195 -12.12 9.12 -7.86
C ARG A 195 -13.22 9.40 -6.82
N SER A 196 -13.82 10.60 -6.84
CA SER A 196 -14.85 11.06 -5.87
C SER A 196 -14.40 11.19 -4.40
N SER A 197 -13.10 11.12 -4.12
CA SER A 197 -12.52 11.37 -2.80
C SER A 197 -11.47 12.49 -2.86
N PRO A 198 -11.36 13.36 -1.84
CA PRO A 198 -10.26 14.33 -1.76
C PRO A 198 -8.94 13.60 -1.52
N VAL A 199 -7.91 13.93 -2.30
CA VAL A 199 -6.54 13.42 -2.17
C VAL A 199 -5.59 14.61 -2.15
N ALA A 200 -4.57 14.58 -1.29
CA ALA A 200 -3.55 15.63 -1.28
C ALA A 200 -2.82 15.67 -2.65
N THR A 201 -2.70 16.85 -3.26
CA THR A 201 -2.14 16.99 -4.62
C THR A 201 -0.73 16.42 -4.72
N ARG A 202 0.10 16.60 -3.68
CA ARG A 202 1.45 16.02 -3.59
C ARG A 202 1.46 14.49 -3.69
N LEU A 203 0.46 13.83 -3.10
CA LEU A 203 0.35 12.37 -3.10
C LEU A 203 -0.14 11.88 -4.46
N LEU A 204 -1.01 12.64 -5.13
CA LEU A 204 -1.41 12.35 -6.50
C LEU A 204 -0.23 12.42 -7.48
N LEU A 205 0.66 13.41 -7.34
CA LEU A 205 1.90 13.48 -8.13
C LEU A 205 2.80 12.25 -7.86
N CYS A 206 2.85 11.76 -6.62
CA CYS A 206 3.51 10.49 -6.31
C CYS A 206 2.80 9.31 -6.98
N GLU A 207 1.47 9.26 -7.02
CA GLU A 207 0.72 8.20 -7.71
C GLU A 207 1.06 8.13 -9.21
N HIS A 208 1.24 9.28 -9.87
CA HIS A 208 1.64 9.31 -11.28
C HIS A 208 3.05 8.75 -11.51
N ALA A 209 4.01 9.08 -10.65
CA ALA A 209 5.35 8.50 -10.69
C ALA A 209 5.32 6.99 -10.40
N GLU A 210 4.52 6.55 -9.43
CA GLU A 210 4.34 5.12 -9.13
C GLU A 210 3.77 4.36 -10.34
N LYS A 211 2.81 4.95 -11.05
CA LYS A 211 2.24 4.37 -12.29
C LYS A 211 3.26 4.32 -13.42
N LEU A 212 4.11 5.34 -13.58
CA LEU A 212 5.23 5.30 -14.54
C LEU A 212 6.20 4.17 -14.21
N GLN A 213 6.54 3.99 -12.93
CA GLN A 213 7.42 2.90 -12.51
C GLN A 213 6.78 1.53 -12.75
N ALA A 214 5.49 1.38 -12.45
CA ALA A 214 4.73 0.17 -12.74
C ALA A 214 4.66 -0.10 -14.27
N ALA A 215 4.56 0.95 -15.10
CA ALA A 215 4.56 0.84 -16.56
C ALA A 215 5.87 0.30 -17.11
N MET A 216 7.00 0.78 -16.59
CA MET A 216 8.32 0.28 -16.97
C MET A 216 8.47 -1.22 -16.67
N VAL A 217 7.98 -1.66 -15.51
CA VAL A 217 7.98 -3.08 -15.13
C VAL A 217 7.04 -3.91 -16.01
N LEU A 218 5.83 -3.41 -16.31
CA LEU A 218 4.92 -4.06 -17.25
C LEU A 218 5.57 -4.21 -18.63
N LYS A 219 6.29 -3.19 -19.11
CA LYS A 219 6.98 -3.24 -20.40
C LYS A 219 8.10 -4.28 -20.42
N ASN A 220 8.82 -4.45 -19.31
CA ASN A 220 9.82 -5.50 -19.15
C ASN A 220 9.16 -6.89 -19.20
N HIS A 221 8.00 -7.08 -18.56
CA HIS A 221 7.25 -8.33 -18.66
C HIS A 221 6.66 -8.58 -20.04
N HIS A 222 6.19 -7.53 -20.73
CA HIS A 222 5.75 -7.62 -22.13
C HIS A 222 6.86 -8.12 -23.06
N SER A 223 8.15 -7.83 -22.77
CA SER A 223 9.26 -8.37 -23.58
C SER A 223 9.45 -9.90 -23.43
N LYS A 224 9.00 -10.47 -22.31
CA LYS A 224 9.11 -11.90 -22.00
C LYS A 224 7.85 -12.69 -22.34
N HIS A 225 6.68 -12.12 -22.04
CA HIS A 225 5.37 -12.76 -22.15
C HIS A 225 4.42 -11.94 -23.04
N GLY A 226 4.90 -11.58 -24.24
CA GLY A 226 4.22 -10.62 -25.12
C GLY A 226 2.81 -11.02 -25.53
N GLU A 227 2.52 -12.31 -25.74
CA GLU A 227 1.20 -12.74 -26.19
C GLU A 227 0.09 -12.48 -25.15
N LEU A 228 0.34 -12.84 -23.89
CA LEU A 228 -0.62 -12.66 -22.80
C LEU A 228 -0.85 -11.17 -22.53
N VAL A 229 0.23 -10.39 -22.45
CA VAL A 229 0.15 -8.96 -22.16
C VAL A 229 -0.52 -8.20 -23.31
N ASN A 230 -0.25 -8.55 -24.57
CA ASN A 230 -0.92 -7.90 -25.72
C ASN A 230 -2.42 -8.18 -25.76
N ARG A 231 -2.87 -9.39 -25.39
CA ARG A 231 -4.30 -9.71 -25.30
C ARG A 231 -4.97 -8.88 -24.20
N ALA A 232 -4.35 -8.81 -23.02
CA ALA A 232 -4.87 -7.99 -21.91
C ALA A 232 -4.93 -6.49 -22.27
N ILE A 233 -3.89 -5.96 -22.94
CA ILE A 233 -3.88 -4.58 -23.45
C ILE A 233 -5.00 -4.35 -24.48
N GLY A 234 -5.21 -5.30 -25.39
CA GLY A 234 -6.29 -5.22 -26.37
C GLY A 234 -7.67 -5.12 -25.72
N ILE A 235 -7.93 -5.91 -24.67
CA ILE A 235 -9.18 -5.82 -23.89
C ILE A 235 -9.29 -4.47 -23.18
N ALA A 236 -8.21 -3.98 -22.58
CA ALA A 236 -8.21 -2.70 -21.87
C ALA A 236 -8.58 -1.55 -22.82
N LEU A 237 -7.99 -1.51 -24.01
CA LEU A 237 -8.30 -0.49 -25.03
C LEU A 237 -9.74 -0.58 -25.53
N GLN A 238 -10.28 -1.80 -25.71
CA GLN A 238 -11.67 -1.99 -26.09
C GLN A 238 -12.64 -1.49 -25.00
N LYS A 239 -12.35 -1.78 -23.72
CA LYS A 239 -13.15 -1.30 -22.58
C LYS A 239 -13.12 0.23 -22.48
N ASN A 240 -11.99 0.85 -22.84
CA ASN A 240 -11.82 2.30 -22.84
C ASN A 240 -12.35 2.98 -24.13
N GLY A 241 -12.79 2.21 -25.12
CA GLY A 241 -13.28 2.75 -26.41
C GLY A 241 -12.19 3.41 -27.26
N ALA A 242 -10.91 3.11 -27.00
CA ALA A 242 -9.79 3.71 -27.71
C ALA A 242 -9.63 3.08 -29.11
N THR A 243 -9.58 3.92 -30.15
CA THR A 243 -9.28 3.47 -31.51
C THR A 243 -7.77 3.36 -31.69
N VAL A 244 -7.31 2.22 -32.21
CA VAL A 244 -5.90 2.01 -32.53
C VAL A 244 -5.67 2.46 -33.98
N PRO A 245 -4.85 3.51 -34.23
CA PRO A 245 -4.49 3.89 -35.59
C PRO A 245 -3.76 2.76 -36.31
N PRO A 246 -3.95 2.58 -37.62
CA PRO A 246 -3.32 1.48 -38.37
C PRO A 246 -1.78 1.56 -38.43
N SER A 247 -1.19 2.72 -38.11
CA SER A 247 0.26 2.94 -38.03
C SER A 247 0.89 2.55 -36.68
N LEU A 248 0.07 2.31 -35.65
CA LEU A 248 0.52 2.08 -34.26
C LEU A 248 0.04 0.73 -33.74
N THR A 249 0.78 0.17 -32.79
CA THR A 249 0.36 -1.04 -32.08
C THR A 249 -0.54 -0.69 -30.90
N ALA A 250 -1.38 -1.63 -30.49
CA ALA A 250 -2.18 -1.51 -29.26
C ALA A 250 -1.29 -1.18 -28.03
N ALA A 251 -0.10 -1.76 -27.96
CA ALA A 251 0.86 -1.45 -26.91
C ALA A 251 1.32 0.02 -26.94
N ASP A 252 1.60 0.58 -28.13
CA ASP A 252 2.00 1.99 -28.26
C ASP A 252 0.91 2.95 -27.71
N VAL A 253 -0.36 2.68 -28.01
CA VAL A 253 -1.49 3.49 -27.52
C VAL A 253 -1.69 3.32 -26.00
N PHE A 254 -1.52 2.11 -25.48
CA PHE A 254 -1.69 1.84 -24.06
C PHE A 254 -0.58 2.45 -23.18
N PHE A 255 0.68 2.34 -23.61
CA PHE A 255 1.81 2.95 -22.89
C PHE A 255 1.89 4.47 -23.05
N ARG A 256 1.08 5.07 -23.93
CA ARG A 256 0.86 6.53 -23.95
C ARG A 256 0.14 6.97 -22.68
N GLU A 257 -1.02 6.38 -22.37
CA GLU A 257 -1.90 6.75 -21.26
C GLU A 257 -1.54 6.01 -19.97
N VAL A 258 -0.37 6.35 -19.42
CA VAL A 258 0.16 5.73 -18.19
C VAL A 258 -0.76 5.97 -17.00
N SER A 259 -1.55 7.07 -17.00
CA SER A 259 -2.55 7.34 -15.97
C SER A 259 -3.59 6.22 -15.83
N GLN A 260 -3.89 5.47 -16.90
CA GLN A 260 -4.90 4.40 -16.96
C GLN A 260 -4.33 2.99 -16.78
N ILE A 261 -3.06 2.87 -16.38
CA ILE A 261 -2.38 1.57 -16.35
C ILE A 261 -3.02 0.56 -15.39
N SER A 262 -3.74 1.03 -14.37
CA SER A 262 -4.47 0.15 -13.43
C SER A 262 -5.55 -0.70 -14.11
N SER A 263 -6.07 -0.29 -15.27
CA SER A 263 -7.09 -1.04 -16.02
C SER A 263 -6.58 -2.39 -16.55
N VAL A 264 -5.26 -2.52 -16.74
CA VAL A 264 -4.65 -3.77 -17.22
C VAL A 264 -4.83 -4.92 -16.25
N PHE A 265 -4.91 -4.64 -14.95
CA PHE A 265 -4.99 -5.68 -13.93
C PHE A 265 -6.27 -6.51 -14.05
N GLU A 266 -7.43 -5.87 -14.23
CA GLU A 266 -8.68 -6.59 -14.48
C GLU A 266 -8.62 -7.38 -15.78
N CYS A 267 -8.01 -6.82 -16.82
CA CYS A 267 -7.91 -7.46 -18.12
C CYS A 267 -6.98 -8.69 -18.08
N LEU A 268 -5.91 -8.65 -17.29
CA LEU A 268 -5.03 -9.79 -17.06
C LEU A 268 -5.78 -10.94 -16.37
N LEU A 269 -6.61 -10.63 -15.37
CA LEU A 269 -7.44 -11.65 -14.71
C LEU A 269 -8.51 -12.23 -15.63
N ASP A 270 -9.13 -11.40 -16.48
CA ASP A 270 -10.10 -11.88 -17.47
C ASP A 270 -9.45 -12.84 -18.49
N GLU A 271 -8.21 -12.54 -18.93
CA GLU A 271 -7.41 -13.43 -19.79
C GLU A 271 -6.98 -14.72 -19.08
N GLU A 272 -6.58 -14.62 -17.81
CA GLU A 272 -6.23 -15.77 -16.97
C GLU A 272 -7.41 -16.73 -16.86
N GLU A 273 -8.58 -16.24 -16.42
CA GLU A 273 -9.78 -17.06 -16.27
C GLU A 273 -10.26 -17.68 -17.59
N ARG A 274 -10.09 -16.96 -18.71
CA ARG A 274 -10.38 -17.52 -20.03
C ARG A 274 -9.42 -18.67 -20.35
N SER A 275 -8.13 -18.43 -20.18
CA SER A 275 -7.07 -19.42 -20.45
C SER A 275 -7.23 -20.67 -19.57
N LEU A 276 -7.63 -20.48 -18.30
CA LEU A 276 -7.92 -21.55 -17.36
C LEU A 276 -9.12 -22.42 -17.75
N LYS A 277 -10.12 -21.85 -18.46
CA LYS A 277 -11.29 -22.60 -18.96
C LYS A 277 -11.00 -23.34 -20.25
N GLU A 278 -10.13 -22.79 -21.09
CA GLU A 278 -9.81 -23.34 -22.42
C GLU A 278 -8.70 -24.41 -22.36
N SER A 279 -7.76 -24.28 -21.41
CA SER A 279 -6.61 -25.18 -21.29
C SER A 279 -6.92 -26.38 -20.39
N PRO A 280 -6.43 -27.60 -20.71
CA PRO A 280 -6.56 -28.74 -19.82
C PRO A 280 -5.74 -28.55 -18.55
N VAL A 281 -6.29 -28.98 -17.42
CA VAL A 281 -5.78 -28.73 -16.05
C VAL A 281 -4.34 -29.23 -15.83
N ASP A 282 -3.93 -30.30 -16.51
CA ASP A 282 -2.58 -30.89 -16.39
C ASP A 282 -1.56 -30.29 -17.38
N SER A 283 -1.91 -29.23 -18.13
CA SER A 283 -0.97 -28.61 -19.06
C SER A 283 0.00 -27.67 -18.35
N VAL A 284 1.26 -27.68 -18.80
CA VAL A 284 2.29 -26.72 -18.35
C VAL A 284 1.84 -25.27 -18.61
N GLN A 285 1.14 -25.05 -19.73
CA GLN A 285 0.61 -23.74 -20.11
C GLN A 285 -0.44 -23.21 -19.11
N TRP A 286 -1.27 -24.09 -18.55
CA TRP A 286 -2.26 -23.71 -17.54
C TRP A 286 -1.60 -23.15 -16.27
N ALA A 287 -0.54 -23.80 -15.78
CA ALA A 287 0.20 -23.34 -14.61
C ALA A 287 1.04 -22.08 -14.90
N GLU A 288 1.67 -22.02 -16.08
CA GLU A 288 2.53 -20.91 -16.49
C GLU A 288 1.75 -19.60 -16.61
N VAL A 289 0.53 -19.61 -17.14
CA VAL A 289 -0.32 -18.41 -17.27
C VAL A 289 -0.61 -17.80 -15.90
N VAL A 290 -1.02 -18.61 -14.93
CA VAL A 290 -1.32 -18.16 -13.55
C VAL A 290 -0.08 -17.56 -12.89
N LEU A 291 1.05 -18.28 -12.96
CA LEU A 291 2.31 -17.81 -12.38
C LEU A 291 2.77 -16.50 -13.02
N THR A 292 2.58 -16.36 -14.34
CA THR A 292 2.95 -15.16 -15.10
C THR A 292 2.09 -13.97 -14.69
N VAL A 293 0.76 -14.13 -14.64
CA VAL A 293 -0.16 -13.06 -14.24
C VAL A 293 0.12 -12.60 -12.81
N ASN A 294 0.31 -13.55 -11.89
CA ASN A 294 0.71 -13.25 -10.51
C ASN A 294 2.01 -12.45 -10.44
N ASN A 295 3.04 -12.86 -11.18
CA ASN A 295 4.32 -12.15 -11.19
C ASN A 295 4.19 -10.75 -11.80
N VAL A 296 3.42 -10.58 -12.87
CA VAL A 296 3.20 -9.25 -13.48
C VAL A 296 2.51 -8.32 -12.48
N ILE A 297 1.40 -8.76 -11.87
CA ILE A 297 0.66 -7.96 -10.88
C ILE A 297 1.55 -7.64 -9.67
N LYS A 298 2.22 -8.66 -9.12
CA LYS A 298 3.12 -8.54 -7.98
C LYS A 298 4.25 -7.54 -8.25
N ASP A 299 4.99 -7.71 -9.35
CA ASP A 299 6.17 -6.90 -9.64
C ASP A 299 5.78 -5.44 -9.93
N MET A 300 4.66 -5.20 -10.64
CA MET A 300 4.16 -3.84 -10.87
C MET A 300 3.81 -3.12 -9.56
N LEU A 301 3.08 -3.79 -8.66
CA LEU A 301 2.65 -3.21 -7.39
C LEU A 301 3.83 -3.06 -6.40
N GLN A 302 4.79 -3.99 -6.41
CA GLN A 302 6.01 -3.88 -5.62
C GLN A 302 6.89 -2.72 -6.08
N ALA A 303 7.04 -2.53 -7.40
CA ALA A 303 7.82 -1.42 -7.94
C ALA A 303 7.22 -0.05 -7.57
N ALA A 304 5.89 0.07 -7.60
CA ALA A 304 5.20 1.25 -7.09
C ALA A 304 5.46 1.48 -5.58
N SER A 305 5.39 0.42 -4.77
CA SER A 305 5.62 0.51 -3.33
C SER A 305 7.07 0.89 -2.98
N GLN A 306 8.05 0.31 -3.67
CA GLN A 306 9.47 0.64 -3.51
C GLN A 306 9.77 2.09 -3.90
N TYR A 307 9.14 2.59 -4.98
CA TYR A 307 9.29 3.99 -5.36
C TYR A 307 8.77 4.92 -4.25
N ARG A 308 7.59 4.62 -3.70
CA ARG A 308 7.01 5.38 -2.58
C ARG A 308 7.95 5.44 -1.38
N GLU A 309 8.53 4.31 -0.98
CA GLU A 309 9.45 4.24 0.16
C GLU A 309 10.74 5.02 -0.09
N THR A 310 11.35 4.86 -1.27
CA THR A 310 12.63 5.50 -1.61
C THR A 310 12.52 7.01 -1.81
N LYS A 311 11.37 7.50 -2.31
CA LYS A 311 11.13 8.92 -2.60
C LYS A 311 10.18 9.61 -1.62
N ALA A 312 9.82 8.96 -0.51
CA ALA A 312 8.89 9.49 0.49
C ALA A 312 9.24 10.91 0.97
N PHE A 313 10.54 11.22 1.12
CA PHE A 313 11.00 12.53 1.57
C PHE A 313 10.62 13.66 0.60
N MET A 314 10.67 13.40 -0.71
CA MET A 314 10.40 14.39 -1.76
C MET A 314 8.94 14.84 -1.79
N TYR A 315 8.02 13.99 -1.32
CA TYR A 315 6.60 14.24 -1.32
C TYR A 315 6.05 14.54 0.08
N ARG A 316 6.91 14.76 1.10
CA ARG A 316 6.48 14.94 2.48
C ARG A 316 5.67 16.22 2.65
N ALA A 317 4.62 16.18 3.49
CA ALA A 317 3.89 17.37 3.90
C ALA A 317 4.78 18.33 4.70
N SER A 318 4.57 19.64 4.51
CA SER A 318 5.19 20.65 5.38
C SER A 318 4.65 20.55 6.81
N GLU A 319 5.49 20.82 7.80
CA GLU A 319 5.12 20.79 9.22
C GLU A 319 4.01 21.79 9.58
N THR A 320 3.78 22.79 8.72
CA THR A 320 2.76 23.83 8.87
C THR A 320 1.49 23.58 8.05
N ALA A 321 1.42 22.49 7.29
CA ALA A 321 0.28 22.20 6.42
C ALA A 321 -1.00 21.85 7.22
N ALA A 322 -2.16 22.18 6.64
CA ALA A 322 -3.46 21.84 7.20
C ALA A 322 -3.65 20.31 7.31
N ALA A 323 -4.67 19.89 8.08
CA ALA A 323 -5.03 18.48 8.19
C ALA A 323 -5.34 17.90 6.81
N GLU A 324 -4.53 16.94 6.38
CA GLU A 324 -4.67 16.32 5.06
C GLU A 324 -5.90 15.41 4.99
N PRO A 325 -6.43 15.15 3.79
CA PRO A 325 -7.51 14.18 3.61
C PRO A 325 -7.01 12.73 3.84
N GLU A 326 -7.96 11.79 3.93
CA GLU A 326 -7.68 10.36 4.02
C GLU A 326 -6.80 9.89 2.85
N TYR A 327 -5.67 9.24 3.16
CA TYR A 327 -4.77 8.75 2.12
C TYR A 327 -5.14 7.32 1.70
N ILE A 328 -5.59 7.18 0.46
CA ILE A 328 -5.87 5.88 -0.17
C ILE A 328 -4.95 5.74 -1.39
N PRO A 329 -3.84 5.00 -1.28
CA PRO A 329 -2.95 4.79 -2.41
C PRO A 329 -3.70 4.09 -3.55
N TRP A 330 -3.35 4.40 -4.81
CA TRP A 330 -3.94 3.71 -5.96
C TRP A 330 -3.73 2.18 -5.93
N THR A 331 -2.63 1.70 -5.32
CA THR A 331 -2.37 0.27 -5.06
C THR A 331 -3.37 -0.37 -4.08
N ALA A 332 -4.13 0.44 -3.34
CA ALA A 332 -5.20 0.03 -2.44
C ALA A 332 -6.56 0.59 -2.88
N SER A 333 -6.70 0.97 -4.15
CA SER A 333 -7.97 1.47 -4.70
C SER A 333 -9.09 0.45 -4.51
N GLY A 334 -10.21 0.92 -3.97
CA GLY A 334 -11.47 0.18 -3.87
C GLY A 334 -12.39 0.43 -5.06
N GLY A 335 -13.50 -0.32 -5.11
CA GLY A 335 -14.49 -0.24 -6.20
C GLY A 335 -14.28 -1.29 -7.29
N VAL A 336 -15.21 -1.33 -8.26
CA VAL A 336 -15.07 -2.14 -9.49
C VAL A 336 -13.92 -1.54 -10.31
N GLY A 337 -12.95 -2.34 -10.76
CA GLY A 337 -11.71 -1.81 -11.33
C GLY A 337 -10.58 -1.63 -10.33
N GLY A 338 -10.87 -1.66 -9.03
CA GLY A 338 -9.90 -1.36 -7.99
C GLY A 338 -8.85 -2.45 -7.81
N VAL A 339 -7.64 -2.06 -7.40
CA VAL A 339 -6.58 -3.04 -7.11
C VAL A 339 -6.99 -3.99 -5.98
N ARG A 340 -7.76 -3.52 -4.99
CA ARG A 340 -8.28 -4.42 -3.93
C ARG A 340 -9.21 -5.49 -4.49
N SER A 341 -10.13 -5.16 -5.40
CA SER A 341 -11.03 -6.16 -5.99
C SER A 341 -10.28 -7.13 -6.89
N VAL A 342 -9.29 -6.66 -7.65
CA VAL A 342 -8.40 -7.51 -8.45
C VAL A 342 -7.68 -8.52 -7.55
N LEU A 343 -7.04 -8.06 -6.47
CA LEU A 343 -6.29 -8.94 -5.57
C LEU A 343 -7.20 -9.95 -4.85
N SER A 344 -8.41 -9.54 -4.43
CA SER A 344 -9.39 -10.46 -3.83
C SER A 344 -9.89 -11.51 -4.83
N ARG A 345 -10.16 -11.10 -6.09
CA ARG A 345 -10.53 -12.03 -7.18
C ARG A 345 -9.39 -13.01 -7.44
N GLN A 346 -8.15 -12.53 -7.50
CA GLN A 346 -7.00 -13.40 -7.76
C GLN A 346 -6.75 -14.40 -6.63
N HIS A 347 -6.91 -13.98 -5.38
CA HIS A 347 -6.87 -14.88 -4.23
C HIS A 347 -7.93 -15.99 -4.35
N GLU A 348 -9.16 -15.67 -4.76
CA GLU A 348 -10.22 -16.67 -4.97
C GLU A 348 -9.91 -17.64 -6.11
N VAL A 349 -9.44 -17.13 -7.26
CA VAL A 349 -9.06 -17.94 -8.44
C VAL A 349 -7.95 -18.92 -8.07
N ILE A 350 -6.87 -18.45 -7.43
CA ILE A 350 -5.75 -19.30 -7.04
C ILE A 350 -6.23 -20.41 -6.11
N LEU A 351 -6.96 -20.09 -5.04
CA LEU A 351 -7.31 -21.08 -4.02
C LEU A 351 -8.40 -22.06 -4.45
N ARG A 352 -9.40 -21.61 -5.23
CA ARG A 352 -10.53 -22.47 -5.64
C ARG A 352 -10.26 -23.24 -6.91
N SER A 353 -9.63 -22.62 -7.90
CA SER A 353 -9.47 -23.21 -9.23
C SER A 353 -8.11 -23.88 -9.39
N VAL A 354 -7.04 -23.24 -8.91
CA VAL A 354 -5.67 -23.64 -9.23
C VAL A 354 -5.08 -24.59 -8.17
N TYR A 355 -5.19 -24.22 -6.90
CA TYR A 355 -4.56 -24.91 -5.77
C TYR A 355 -4.93 -26.40 -5.61
N PRO A 356 -6.20 -26.83 -5.83
CA PRO A 356 -6.58 -28.24 -5.70
C PRO A 356 -5.84 -29.16 -6.68
N HIS A 357 -5.56 -28.65 -7.88
CA HIS A 357 -4.96 -29.40 -8.98
C HIS A 357 -3.44 -29.25 -9.06
N ALA A 358 -2.87 -28.27 -8.36
CA ALA A 358 -1.44 -28.01 -8.33
C ALA A 358 -0.64 -29.11 -7.62
N ASP A 359 0.58 -29.38 -8.11
CA ASP A 359 1.56 -30.24 -7.46
C ASP A 359 2.28 -29.52 -6.31
N SER A 360 3.21 -30.19 -5.62
CA SER A 360 3.89 -29.60 -4.45
C SER A 360 4.76 -28.39 -4.81
N GLU A 361 5.43 -28.42 -5.96
CA GLU A 361 6.31 -27.34 -6.40
C GLU A 361 5.49 -26.11 -6.84
N LEU A 362 4.43 -26.31 -7.62
CA LEU A 362 3.53 -25.24 -8.02
C LEU A 362 2.80 -24.64 -6.81
N ARG A 363 2.36 -25.46 -5.84
CA ARG A 363 1.75 -24.95 -4.60
C ARG A 363 2.70 -24.05 -3.82
N SER A 364 3.98 -24.42 -3.73
CA SER A 364 5.01 -23.58 -3.10
C SER A 364 5.13 -22.23 -3.79
N ALA A 365 5.29 -22.23 -5.12
CA ALA A 365 5.44 -21.01 -5.91
C ALA A 365 4.19 -20.11 -5.86
N LEU A 366 3.00 -20.71 -5.96
CA LEU A 366 1.73 -19.99 -5.85
C LEU A 366 1.54 -19.38 -4.46
N CYS A 367 1.89 -20.11 -3.39
CA CYS A 367 1.81 -19.57 -2.04
C CYS A 367 2.77 -18.40 -1.83
N GLU A 368 4.01 -18.48 -2.31
CA GLU A 368 4.97 -17.39 -2.22
C GLU A 368 4.45 -16.12 -2.93
N GLN A 369 3.93 -16.28 -4.16
CA GLN A 369 3.34 -15.18 -4.92
C GLN A 369 2.10 -14.61 -4.23
N LEU A 370 1.21 -15.47 -3.75
CA LEU A 370 -0.02 -15.06 -3.09
C LEU A 370 0.28 -14.30 -1.79
N VAL A 371 1.27 -14.75 -1.02
CA VAL A 371 1.71 -14.04 0.19
C VAL A 371 2.19 -12.63 -0.15
N ALA A 372 2.97 -12.46 -1.21
CA ALA A 372 3.41 -11.14 -1.65
C ALA A 372 2.23 -10.24 -2.08
N LEU A 373 1.23 -10.80 -2.77
CA LEU A 373 0.01 -10.07 -3.15
C LEU A 373 -0.84 -9.69 -1.93
N LEU A 374 -1.00 -10.60 -0.97
CA LEU A 374 -1.71 -10.35 0.29
C LEU A 374 -0.98 -9.32 1.15
N ASP A 375 0.36 -9.31 1.11
CA ASP A 375 1.17 -8.30 1.79
C ASP A 375 0.88 -6.89 1.25
N ILE A 376 0.82 -6.74 -0.08
CA ILE A 376 0.44 -5.46 -0.69
C ILE A 376 -1.00 -5.07 -0.31
N TYR A 377 -1.93 -6.04 -0.35
CA TYR A 377 -3.33 -5.81 -0.02
C TYR A 377 -3.52 -5.29 1.41
N LEU A 378 -2.93 -5.98 2.39
CA LEU A 378 -3.04 -5.64 3.81
C LEU A 378 -2.24 -4.37 4.14
N GLY A 379 -1.07 -4.18 3.52
CA GLY A 379 -0.29 -2.95 3.64
C GLY A 379 -1.08 -1.72 3.18
N GLY A 380 -1.94 -1.87 2.16
CA GLY A 380 -2.85 -0.83 1.71
C GLY A 380 -3.87 -0.38 2.78
N TYR A 381 -4.38 -1.29 3.62
CA TYR A 381 -5.23 -0.93 4.75
C TYR A 381 -4.45 -0.26 5.88
N VAL A 382 -3.23 -0.74 6.16
CA VAL A 382 -2.36 -0.13 7.18
C VAL A 382 -2.02 1.32 6.83
N ALA A 383 -1.71 1.61 5.56
CA ALA A 383 -1.46 2.97 5.10
C ALA A 383 -2.69 3.88 5.32
N GLN A 384 -3.88 3.37 5.00
CA GLN A 384 -5.14 4.10 5.18
C GLN A 384 -5.44 4.35 6.68
N LEU A 385 -5.33 3.33 7.53
CA LEU A 385 -5.51 3.45 8.98
C LEU A 385 -4.51 4.40 9.61
N THR A 386 -3.24 4.35 9.20
CA THR A 386 -2.19 5.26 9.69
C THR A 386 -2.51 6.71 9.33
N SER A 387 -3.04 6.97 8.13
CA SER A 387 -3.45 8.32 7.72
C SER A 387 -4.58 8.87 8.59
N LEU A 388 -5.58 8.03 8.89
CA LEU A 388 -6.69 8.39 9.76
C LEU A 388 -6.27 8.53 11.23
N GLN A 389 -5.26 7.80 11.69
CA GLN A 389 -4.75 7.86 13.06
C GLN A 389 -3.93 9.12 13.34
N GLN A 390 -3.12 9.57 12.36
CA GLN A 390 -2.35 10.82 12.46
C GLN A 390 -3.26 12.05 12.57
N GLN A 391 -4.44 11.97 11.97
CA GLN A 391 -5.52 12.94 12.09
C GLN A 391 -6.27 12.68 13.41
N ARG A 392 -5.85 13.28 14.55
CA ARG A 392 -6.55 13.15 15.85
C ARG A 392 -8.08 13.33 15.67
N PRO A 393 -8.91 12.28 15.75
CA PRO A 393 -10.26 12.39 15.25
C PRO A 393 -11.19 13.17 16.17
N LEU A 394 -11.97 14.08 15.59
CA LEU A 394 -13.23 14.57 16.17
C LEU A 394 -14.39 13.78 15.53
N GLY A 395 -15.14 13.02 16.34
CA GLY A 395 -16.43 12.41 15.99
C GLY A 395 -16.46 11.55 14.71
N ALA A 396 -16.84 12.14 13.58
CA ALA A 396 -17.10 11.44 12.32
C ALA A 396 -15.87 10.69 11.75
N GLN A 397 -14.66 11.22 11.94
CA GLN A 397 -13.42 10.54 11.51
C GLN A 397 -13.09 9.32 12.39
N GLN A 398 -13.50 9.33 13.67
CA GLN A 398 -13.33 8.17 14.55
C GLN A 398 -14.27 7.04 14.15
N GLU A 399 -15.51 7.36 13.77
CA GLU A 399 -16.46 6.36 13.26
C GLU A 399 -15.95 5.73 11.96
N ARG A 400 -15.37 6.54 11.07
CA ARG A 400 -14.73 6.05 9.85
C ARG A 400 -13.55 5.13 10.17
N TYR A 401 -12.66 5.53 11.08
CA TYR A 401 -11.55 4.69 11.54
C TYR A 401 -12.04 3.35 12.10
N ASN A 402 -13.02 3.37 13.01
CA ASN A 402 -13.57 2.16 13.61
C ASN A 402 -14.21 1.25 12.56
N SER A 403 -14.94 1.81 11.59
CA SER A 403 -15.55 1.04 10.50
C SER A 403 -14.50 0.36 9.62
N LEU A 404 -13.41 1.07 9.31
CA LEU A 404 -12.32 0.55 8.49
C LEU A 404 -11.49 -0.49 9.24
N GLU A 405 -11.26 -0.31 10.54
CA GLU A 405 -10.58 -1.28 11.39
C GLU A 405 -11.37 -2.59 11.49
N MET A 406 -12.70 -2.50 11.61
CA MET A 406 -13.58 -3.66 11.56
C MET A 406 -13.51 -4.36 10.20
N GLU A 407 -13.61 -3.63 9.08
CA GLU A 407 -13.47 -4.20 7.74
C GLU A 407 -12.10 -4.86 7.56
N TYR A 408 -11.03 -4.19 7.96
CA TYR A 408 -9.67 -4.71 7.91
C TYR A 408 -9.52 -6.01 8.68
N SER A 409 -10.03 -6.08 9.92
CA SER A 409 -9.98 -7.29 10.74
C SER A 409 -10.73 -8.46 10.09
N GLN A 410 -11.92 -8.19 9.54
CA GLN A 410 -12.72 -9.19 8.84
C GLN A 410 -11.99 -9.69 7.59
N ARG A 411 -11.56 -8.78 6.69
CA ARG A 411 -10.85 -9.14 5.45
C ARG A 411 -9.55 -9.88 5.72
N ARG A 412 -8.79 -9.47 6.73
CA ARG A 412 -7.55 -10.16 7.12
C ARG A 412 -7.83 -11.60 7.52
N SER A 413 -8.86 -11.83 8.35
CA SER A 413 -9.27 -13.20 8.72
C SER A 413 -9.77 -14.02 7.54
N GLU A 414 -10.56 -13.42 6.63
CA GLU A 414 -11.11 -14.08 5.44
C GLU A 414 -10.02 -14.53 4.45
N LEU A 415 -8.96 -13.73 4.31
CA LEU A 415 -7.84 -14.03 3.41
C LEU A 415 -6.85 -15.04 4.02
N LEU A 416 -6.64 -15.01 5.34
CA LEU A 416 -5.68 -15.90 5.99
C LEU A 416 -6.26 -17.27 6.36
N ALA A 417 -7.56 -17.36 6.65
CA ALA A 417 -8.20 -18.62 7.07
C ALA A 417 -8.05 -19.76 6.04
N PRO A 418 -8.25 -19.55 4.72
CA PRO A 418 -8.05 -20.61 3.73
C PRO A 418 -6.61 -21.14 3.70
N LEU A 419 -5.61 -20.26 3.83
CA LEU A 419 -4.20 -20.65 3.86
C LEU A 419 -3.87 -21.48 5.11
N LEU A 420 -4.53 -21.18 6.23
CA LEU A 420 -4.42 -21.96 7.46
C LEU A 420 -5.01 -23.36 7.29
N GLU A 421 -6.21 -23.48 6.70
CA GLU A 421 -6.88 -24.76 6.43
C GLU A 421 -6.07 -25.66 5.48
N LEU A 422 -5.35 -25.05 4.52
CA LEU A 422 -4.47 -25.76 3.58
C LEU A 422 -3.12 -26.16 4.22
N GLY A 423 -2.88 -25.84 5.49
CA GLY A 423 -1.69 -26.26 6.24
C GLY A 423 -0.42 -25.45 5.95
N GLN A 424 -0.53 -24.28 5.31
CA GLN A 424 0.60 -23.41 4.94
C GLN A 424 1.07 -22.55 6.12
N TYR A 425 1.45 -23.19 7.23
CA TYR A 425 1.71 -22.53 8.52
C TYR A 425 2.87 -21.54 8.51
N GLN A 426 3.88 -21.74 7.66
CA GLN A 426 5.04 -20.83 7.59
C GLN A 426 4.63 -19.47 7.03
N TRP A 427 3.91 -19.48 5.92
CA TRP A 427 3.41 -18.30 5.23
C TRP A 427 2.35 -17.55 6.03
N VAL A 428 1.39 -18.29 6.59
CA VAL A 428 0.33 -17.72 7.44
C VAL A 428 0.93 -17.01 8.65
N ALA A 429 1.93 -17.61 9.29
CA ALA A 429 2.57 -16.98 10.42
C ALA A 429 3.33 -15.70 10.05
N ALA A 430 4.05 -15.68 8.92
CA ALA A 430 4.77 -14.49 8.49
C ALA A 430 3.81 -13.29 8.29
N LEU A 431 2.66 -13.52 7.64
CA LEU A 431 1.63 -12.49 7.45
C LEU A 431 0.94 -12.12 8.76
N ALA A 432 0.50 -13.12 9.55
CA ALA A 432 -0.21 -12.87 10.80
C ALA A 432 0.68 -12.19 11.85
N GLU A 433 1.99 -12.46 11.87
CA GLU A 433 2.94 -11.72 12.71
C GLU A 433 3.12 -10.27 12.24
N LYS A 434 3.26 -10.05 10.93
CA LYS A 434 3.43 -8.70 10.36
C LYS A 434 2.23 -7.81 10.61
N TYR A 435 1.03 -8.37 10.45
CA TYR A 435 -0.24 -7.66 10.59
C TYR A 435 -0.91 -7.83 11.94
N CYS A 436 -0.25 -8.48 12.90
CA CYS A 436 -0.73 -8.72 14.26
C CYS A 436 -2.14 -9.37 14.31
N ASP A 437 -2.37 -10.41 13.50
CA ASP A 437 -3.59 -11.22 13.59
C ASP A 437 -3.46 -12.29 14.68
N PHE A 438 -3.85 -11.93 15.89
CA PHE A 438 -3.70 -12.82 17.04
C PHE A 438 -4.62 -14.05 16.98
N ASP A 439 -5.80 -13.95 16.37
CA ASP A 439 -6.71 -15.10 16.28
C ASP A 439 -6.09 -16.20 15.41
N ILE A 440 -5.60 -15.85 14.22
CA ILE A 440 -4.95 -16.79 13.30
C ILE A 440 -3.69 -17.39 13.93
N LEU A 441 -2.86 -16.58 14.62
CA LEU A 441 -1.66 -17.09 15.30
C LEU A 441 -2.00 -18.12 16.39
N VAL A 442 -3.03 -17.85 17.20
CA VAL A 442 -3.48 -18.77 18.26
C VAL A 442 -4.08 -20.04 17.66
N GLN A 443 -4.93 -19.91 16.64
CA GLN A 443 -5.52 -21.06 15.94
C GLN A 443 -4.44 -21.96 15.32
N MET A 444 -3.44 -21.38 14.67
CA MET A 444 -2.29 -22.09 14.12
C MET A 444 -1.49 -22.83 15.20
N CYS A 445 -1.16 -22.17 16.30
CA CYS A 445 -0.43 -22.79 17.41
C CYS A 445 -1.21 -23.96 18.02
N GLU A 446 -2.54 -23.85 18.09
CA GLU A 446 -3.39 -24.92 18.61
C GLU A 446 -3.55 -26.09 17.65
N GLN A 447 -3.60 -25.87 16.33
CA GLN A 447 -3.64 -26.94 15.32
C GLN A 447 -2.33 -27.73 15.25
N THR A 448 -1.20 -27.04 15.44
CA THR A 448 0.15 -27.62 15.42
C THR A 448 0.64 -28.12 16.78
N ASP A 449 -0.15 -27.90 17.84
CA ASP A 449 0.18 -28.11 19.26
C ASP A 449 1.56 -27.53 19.68
N ASN A 450 1.98 -26.44 19.03
CA ASN A 450 3.30 -25.86 19.24
C ASN A 450 3.28 -24.81 20.37
N GLN A 451 3.40 -25.30 21.60
CA GLN A 451 3.42 -24.46 22.81
C GLN A 451 4.64 -23.53 22.88
N SER A 452 5.79 -23.92 22.32
CA SER A 452 7.00 -23.09 22.31
C SER A 452 6.82 -21.81 21.48
N ARG A 453 6.15 -21.93 20.33
CA ARG A 453 5.84 -20.81 19.44
C ARG A 453 4.83 -19.86 20.07
N LEU A 454 3.83 -20.41 20.77
CA LEU A 454 2.84 -19.61 21.52
C LEU A 454 3.51 -18.77 22.61
N GLN A 455 4.43 -19.37 23.39
CA GLN A 455 5.20 -18.65 24.41
C GLN A 455 6.08 -17.55 23.81
N HIS A 456 6.68 -17.81 22.64
CA HIS A 456 7.42 -16.79 21.91
C HIS A 456 6.53 -15.60 21.54
N TYR A 457 5.31 -15.83 21.03
CA TYR A 457 4.37 -14.74 20.72
C TYR A 457 3.90 -13.97 21.94
N MET A 458 3.69 -14.63 23.07
CA MET A 458 3.37 -13.94 24.33
C MET A 458 4.49 -12.99 24.78
N THR A 459 5.74 -13.34 24.48
CA THR A 459 6.88 -12.47 24.80
C THR A 459 7.06 -11.36 23.76
N LYS A 460 6.92 -11.69 22.47
CA LYS A 460 7.11 -10.76 21.34
C LYS A 460 6.04 -9.66 21.30
N PHE A 461 4.79 -9.99 21.63
CA PHE A 461 3.65 -9.07 21.56
C PHE A 461 3.13 -8.68 22.96
N ALA A 462 4.01 -8.64 23.96
CA ALA A 462 3.65 -8.28 25.33
C ALA A 462 3.02 -6.87 25.41
N ASP A 463 3.57 -5.91 24.65
CA ASP A 463 3.09 -4.52 24.61
C ASP A 463 1.70 -4.35 23.97
N GLN A 464 1.26 -5.34 23.18
CA GLN A 464 -0.03 -5.34 22.50
C GLN A 464 -1.10 -6.18 23.22
N ASN A 465 -0.85 -6.56 24.48
CA ASN A 465 -1.74 -7.36 25.32
C ASN A 465 -2.15 -8.71 24.71
N PHE A 466 -1.21 -9.37 24.01
CA PHE A 466 -1.46 -10.69 23.41
C PHE A 466 -1.90 -11.75 24.44
N ALA A 467 -1.35 -11.70 25.66
CA ALA A 467 -1.73 -12.62 26.73
C ALA A 467 -3.22 -12.49 27.10
N ASP A 468 -3.73 -11.26 27.23
CA ASP A 468 -5.15 -11.03 27.50
C ASP A 468 -6.04 -11.53 26.37
N PHE A 469 -5.61 -11.34 25.11
CA PHE A 469 -6.31 -11.88 23.95
C PHE A 469 -6.37 -13.42 23.98
N LEU A 470 -5.23 -14.08 24.22
CA LEU A 470 -5.15 -15.53 24.34
C LEU A 470 -6.07 -16.08 25.45
N PHE A 471 -6.12 -15.40 26.60
CA PHE A 471 -6.98 -15.81 27.71
C PHE A 471 -8.46 -15.69 27.38
N ARG A 472 -8.88 -14.61 26.71
CA ARG A 472 -10.25 -14.46 26.18
C ARG A 472 -10.57 -15.56 25.18
N TRP A 473 -9.67 -15.84 24.26
CA TRP A 473 -9.83 -16.88 23.26
C TRP A 473 -10.02 -18.27 23.89
N TYR A 474 -9.18 -18.63 24.87
CA TYR A 474 -9.34 -19.91 25.59
C TYR A 474 -10.65 -19.99 26.38
N MET A 475 -11.12 -18.87 26.92
CA MET A 475 -12.41 -18.80 27.60
C MET A 475 -13.58 -19.01 26.63
N GLU A 476 -13.57 -18.37 25.46
CA GLU A 476 -14.60 -18.48 24.43
C GLU A 476 -14.67 -19.89 23.84
N LYS A 477 -13.52 -20.52 23.56
CA LYS A 477 -13.46 -21.90 23.05
C LYS A 477 -13.67 -22.96 24.15
N GLY A 478 -13.85 -22.56 25.41
CA GLY A 478 -14.10 -23.46 26.54
C GLY A 478 -12.88 -24.27 27.00
N LYS A 479 -11.67 -23.93 26.56
CA LYS A 479 -10.40 -24.63 26.87
C LYS A 479 -9.82 -24.19 28.22
N ARG A 480 -10.63 -24.26 29.29
CA ARG A 480 -10.27 -23.81 30.65
C ARG A 480 -9.09 -24.57 31.27
N GLY A 481 -8.89 -25.83 30.89
CA GLY A 481 -7.75 -26.63 31.36
C GLY A 481 -6.41 -26.04 30.90
N LYS A 482 -6.31 -25.71 29.60
CA LYS A 482 -5.11 -25.07 29.02
C LYS A 482 -4.88 -23.65 29.57
N LEU A 483 -5.95 -22.93 29.88
CA LEU A 483 -5.85 -21.61 30.52
C LEU A 483 -5.19 -21.68 31.90
N LEU A 484 -5.49 -22.72 32.68
CA LEU A 484 -4.96 -22.88 34.04
C LEU A 484 -3.58 -23.53 34.08
N SER A 485 -3.17 -24.23 33.02
CA SER A 485 -1.86 -24.88 32.91
C SER A 485 -0.78 -24.00 32.29
N GLN A 486 -0.93 -22.67 32.33
CA GLN A 486 0.04 -21.75 31.74
C GLN A 486 1.35 -21.69 32.56
N PRO A 487 2.50 -21.44 31.91
CA PRO A 487 3.79 -21.30 32.58
C PRO A 487 3.82 -20.23 33.68
N ALA A 488 4.69 -20.41 34.68
CA ALA A 488 4.80 -19.51 35.84
C ALA A 488 5.07 -18.04 35.49
N ALA A 489 5.77 -17.78 34.38
CA ALA A 489 6.05 -16.42 33.90
C ALA A 489 4.77 -15.60 33.59
N GLN A 490 3.65 -16.27 33.34
CA GLN A 490 2.41 -15.65 32.87
C GLN A 490 1.33 -15.62 33.97
N HIS A 491 1.62 -16.19 35.15
CA HIS A 491 0.67 -16.24 36.27
C HIS A 491 0.25 -14.86 36.76
N GLN A 492 1.11 -13.84 36.64
CA GLN A 492 0.76 -12.47 37.01
C GLN A 492 -0.28 -11.85 36.05
N GLN A 493 -0.08 -12.01 34.73
CA GLN A 493 -1.03 -11.53 33.71
C GLN A 493 -2.35 -12.31 33.76
N LEU A 494 -2.27 -13.62 34.00
CA LEU A 494 -3.44 -14.46 34.19
C LEU A 494 -4.22 -14.06 35.46
N ALA A 495 -3.52 -13.73 36.55
CA ALA A 495 -4.15 -13.24 37.78
C ALA A 495 -4.89 -11.92 37.55
N SER A 496 -4.30 -10.94 36.85
CA SER A 496 -4.99 -9.68 36.51
C SER A 496 -6.22 -9.92 35.64
N PHE A 497 -6.11 -10.79 34.63
CA PHE A 497 -7.24 -11.14 33.77
C PHE A 497 -8.38 -11.81 34.56
N LEU A 498 -8.05 -12.78 35.42
CA LEU A 498 -9.02 -13.55 36.21
C LEU A 498 -9.71 -12.76 37.33
N GLN A 499 -9.24 -11.57 37.70
CA GLN A 499 -9.96 -10.69 38.63
C GLN A 499 -11.37 -10.34 38.13
N SER A 500 -11.52 -10.17 36.81
CA SER A 500 -12.82 -9.96 36.15
C SER A 500 -13.70 -11.21 36.16
N HIS A 501 -13.08 -12.40 36.20
CA HIS A 501 -13.74 -13.70 36.21
C HIS A 501 -13.60 -14.39 37.57
N GLN A 502 -14.22 -13.81 38.60
CA GLN A 502 -14.13 -14.27 39.98
C GLN A 502 -14.35 -15.78 40.15
N HIS A 503 -15.29 -16.39 39.39
CA HIS A 503 -15.63 -17.81 39.42
C HIS A 503 -14.47 -18.79 39.14
N LEU A 504 -13.41 -18.35 38.45
CA LEU A 504 -12.23 -19.17 38.11
C LEU A 504 -10.96 -18.76 38.87
N SER A 505 -10.94 -17.56 39.45
CA SER A 505 -9.77 -17.01 40.15
C SER A 505 -9.23 -17.93 41.26
N TRP A 506 -10.10 -18.55 42.05
CA TRP A 506 -9.69 -19.44 43.14
C TRP A 506 -8.94 -20.69 42.67
N LEU A 507 -9.23 -21.21 41.47
CA LEU A 507 -8.50 -22.36 40.90
C LEU A 507 -7.05 -21.97 40.57
N HIS A 508 -6.87 -20.79 39.99
CA HIS A 508 -5.55 -20.27 39.68
C HIS A 508 -4.76 -19.97 40.97
N HIS A 509 -5.39 -19.34 41.96
CA HIS A 509 -4.73 -19.07 43.25
C HIS A 509 -4.27 -20.34 43.97
N ILE A 510 -5.05 -21.43 43.92
CA ILE A 510 -4.63 -22.74 44.47
C ILE A 510 -3.41 -23.28 43.70
N HIS A 511 -3.39 -23.13 42.37
CA HIS A 511 -2.27 -23.59 41.55
C HIS A 511 -0.97 -22.82 41.83
N VAL A 512 -1.07 -21.51 42.10
CA VAL A 512 0.06 -20.62 42.44
C VAL A 512 0.45 -20.73 43.94
N HIS A 513 -0.21 -21.60 44.70
CA HIS A 513 -0.05 -21.74 46.15
C HIS A 513 -0.40 -20.47 46.96
N ASP A 514 -1.15 -19.53 46.39
CA ASP A 514 -1.73 -18.39 47.11
C ASP A 514 -3.08 -18.78 47.75
N TYR A 515 -3.00 -19.55 48.82
CA TYR A 515 -4.17 -20.04 49.54
C TYR A 515 -4.98 -18.93 50.22
N GLN A 516 -4.36 -17.79 50.54
CA GLN A 516 -5.02 -16.65 51.20
C GLN A 516 -5.97 -15.95 50.22
N SER A 517 -5.52 -15.65 49.00
CA SER A 517 -6.36 -15.08 47.95
C SER A 517 -7.41 -16.08 47.46
N ALA A 518 -7.10 -17.38 47.43
CA ALA A 518 -8.08 -18.44 47.15
C ALA A 518 -9.22 -18.44 48.17
N ASN A 519 -8.92 -18.32 49.47
CA ASN A 519 -9.96 -18.26 50.51
C ASN A 519 -10.87 -17.03 50.34
N ARG A 520 -10.29 -15.84 50.14
CA ARG A 520 -11.07 -14.59 49.95
C ARG A 520 -12.03 -14.69 48.76
N THR A 521 -11.57 -15.25 47.66
CA THR A 521 -12.37 -15.43 46.44
C THR A 521 -13.46 -16.49 46.62
N LEU A 522 -13.15 -17.64 47.22
CA LEU A 522 -14.13 -18.69 47.55
C LEU A 522 -15.20 -18.21 48.53
N TYR A 523 -14.81 -17.46 49.56
CA TYR A 523 -15.75 -16.89 50.53
C TYR A 523 -16.69 -15.85 49.89
N SER A 524 -16.16 -14.98 49.03
CA SER A 524 -16.96 -14.02 48.26
C SER A 524 -17.98 -14.73 47.37
N GLN A 525 -17.55 -15.75 46.61
CA GLN A 525 -18.46 -16.55 45.77
C GLN A 525 -19.50 -17.30 46.60
N ALA A 526 -19.12 -17.86 47.74
CA ALA A 526 -20.06 -18.52 48.64
C ALA A 526 -21.11 -17.54 49.16
N ASN A 527 -20.74 -16.28 49.42
CA ASN A 527 -21.68 -15.24 49.85
C ASN A 527 -22.64 -14.83 48.72
N GLY A 528 -22.13 -14.69 47.48
CA GLY A 528 -22.93 -14.42 46.29
C GLY A 528 -23.85 -15.57 45.85
N GLU A 529 -23.53 -16.81 46.21
CA GLU A 529 -24.35 -17.99 45.88
C GLU A 529 -25.60 -18.05 46.79
N THR A 530 -26.74 -17.72 46.20
CA THR A 530 -28.08 -17.78 46.82
C THR A 530 -28.99 -18.83 46.19
N ARG A 531 -28.65 -19.33 45.00
CA ARG A 531 -29.51 -20.21 44.19
C ARG A 531 -29.39 -21.68 44.59
N TYR A 532 -28.18 -22.18 44.84
CA TYR A 532 -27.95 -23.58 45.17
C TYR A 532 -27.25 -23.74 46.54
N PHE A 533 -28.00 -24.24 47.53
CA PHE A 533 -27.47 -24.46 48.88
C PHE A 533 -26.31 -25.45 48.93
N VAL A 534 -26.40 -26.55 48.17
CA VAL A 534 -25.32 -27.57 48.11
C VAL A 534 -24.02 -26.94 47.59
N LYS A 535 -24.10 -26.11 46.53
CA LYS A 535 -22.95 -25.41 45.98
C LYS A 535 -22.35 -24.42 46.98
N LYS A 536 -23.19 -23.67 47.70
CA LYS A 536 -22.74 -22.77 48.79
C LYS A 536 -22.00 -23.54 49.89
N LYS A 537 -22.52 -24.69 50.32
CA LYS A 537 -21.86 -25.56 51.32
C LYS A 537 -20.51 -26.05 50.81
N THR A 538 -20.43 -26.49 49.55
CA THR A 538 -19.17 -26.93 48.93
C THR A 538 -18.15 -25.79 48.85
N LEU A 539 -18.55 -24.58 48.43
CA LEU A 539 -17.66 -23.43 48.36
C LEU A 539 -17.12 -23.03 49.74
N LEU A 540 -17.97 -23.02 50.79
CA LEU A 540 -17.53 -22.75 52.16
C LEU A 540 -16.60 -23.83 52.71
N ALA A 541 -16.86 -25.11 52.37
CA ALA A 541 -15.99 -26.21 52.75
C ALA A 541 -14.62 -26.09 52.08
N LEU A 542 -14.57 -25.77 50.77
CA LEU A 542 -13.34 -25.52 50.04
C LEU A 542 -12.59 -24.30 50.61
N SER A 543 -13.30 -23.21 50.92
CA SER A 543 -12.75 -22.02 51.59
C SER A 543 -12.04 -22.40 52.90
N LYS A 544 -12.72 -23.20 53.75
CA LYS A 544 -12.15 -23.71 54.99
C LYS A 544 -10.91 -24.56 54.75
N LEU A 545 -10.92 -25.45 53.75
CA LEU A 545 -9.75 -26.27 53.40
C LEU A 545 -8.57 -25.41 52.93
N THR A 546 -8.82 -24.36 52.14
CA THR A 546 -7.74 -23.44 51.70
C THR A 546 -7.13 -22.67 52.88
N VAL A 547 -7.92 -22.27 53.87
CA VAL A 547 -7.40 -21.65 55.11
C VAL A 547 -6.54 -22.62 55.89
N LEU A 548 -7.01 -23.87 56.07
CA LEU A 548 -6.26 -24.91 56.78
C LEU A 548 -4.95 -25.29 56.07
N ALA A 549 -4.89 -25.15 54.75
CA ALA A 549 -3.68 -25.41 53.96
C ALA A 549 -2.75 -24.19 53.87
N SER A 550 -3.17 -23.01 54.34
CA SER A 550 -2.36 -21.79 54.32
C SER A 550 -1.49 -21.67 55.58
N ASP A 551 -0.28 -21.13 55.43
CA ASP A 551 0.66 -20.88 56.53
C ASP A 551 0.29 -19.66 57.41
N LEU A 552 -1.01 -19.44 57.65
CA LEU A 552 -1.51 -18.35 58.48
C LEU A 552 -1.25 -18.63 59.98
N HIS A 553 -1.01 -17.57 60.75
CA HIS A 553 -0.82 -17.66 62.20
C HIS A 553 -2.11 -18.19 62.88
N GLU A 554 -1.98 -19.08 63.86
CA GLU A 554 -3.09 -19.86 64.45
C GLU A 554 -4.30 -19.00 64.91
N ASP A 555 -4.06 -17.76 65.33
CA ASP A 555 -5.09 -16.83 65.78
C ASP A 555 -5.99 -16.29 64.66
N GLU A 556 -5.46 -16.12 63.44
CA GLU A 556 -6.25 -15.72 62.26
C GLU A 556 -6.97 -16.94 61.65
N LEU A 557 -6.33 -18.11 61.73
CA LEU A 557 -6.89 -19.39 61.31
C LEU A 557 -8.19 -19.70 62.07
N ASN A 558 -8.16 -19.58 63.41
CA ASN A 558 -9.31 -19.88 64.27
C ASN A 558 -10.48 -18.91 64.01
N LYS A 559 -10.20 -17.61 63.82
CA LYS A 559 -11.24 -16.60 63.51
C LYS A 559 -11.94 -16.85 62.18
N HIS A 560 -11.18 -17.20 61.13
CA HIS A 560 -11.78 -17.54 59.83
C HIS A 560 -12.57 -18.85 59.90
N VAL A 561 -12.02 -19.89 60.53
CA VAL A 561 -12.70 -21.19 60.69
C VAL A 561 -14.03 -21.06 61.45
N ASP A 562 -14.07 -20.27 62.53
CA ASP A 562 -15.30 -20.00 63.29
C ASP A 562 -16.30 -19.14 62.51
N GLY A 563 -15.82 -18.17 61.71
CA GLY A 563 -16.66 -17.40 60.78
C GLY A 563 -17.35 -18.26 59.72
N HIS A 564 -16.65 -19.25 59.15
CA HIS A 564 -17.22 -20.19 58.18
C HIS A 564 -18.21 -21.16 58.85
N LEU A 565 -17.90 -21.69 60.04
CA LEU A 565 -18.78 -22.58 60.81
C LEU A 565 -20.08 -21.87 61.23
N THR A 566 -19.98 -20.63 61.69
CA THR A 566 -21.16 -19.83 62.05
C THR A 566 -22.02 -19.48 60.83
N HIS A 567 -21.45 -19.27 59.64
CA HIS A 567 -22.22 -19.03 58.42
C HIS A 567 -22.93 -20.30 57.89
N ILE A 568 -22.28 -21.46 57.98
CA ILE A 568 -22.89 -22.75 57.66
C ILE A 568 -24.03 -23.05 58.64
N ASN A 569 -23.81 -22.81 59.94
CA ASN A 569 -24.77 -23.08 61.00
C ASN A 569 -25.90 -22.04 61.10
N LYS A 570 -25.69 -20.74 60.80
CA LYS A 570 -26.75 -19.73 60.83
C LYS A 570 -27.84 -19.93 59.76
N LYS A 571 -27.52 -20.57 58.63
CA LYS A 571 -28.54 -21.00 57.65
C LYS A 571 -29.10 -22.40 57.94
N ASN A 572 -28.43 -23.18 58.80
CA ASN A 572 -28.89 -24.43 59.38
C ASN A 572 -29.33 -24.21 60.84
N ASN A 573 -30.45 -23.55 61.09
CA ASN A 573 -31.05 -23.65 62.42
C ASN A 573 -32.08 -24.78 62.45
N PRO A 574 -32.09 -25.66 63.47
CA PRO A 574 -30.96 -26.41 64.00
C PRO A 574 -31.23 -27.91 63.86
N ILE A 575 -30.29 -28.69 63.34
CA ILE A 575 -30.21 -30.10 63.73
C ILE A 575 -28.77 -30.33 64.15
N THR A 576 -28.62 -30.37 65.47
CA THR A 576 -27.51 -30.98 66.20
C THR A 576 -26.76 -32.01 65.38
N THR A 577 -25.49 -31.75 65.11
CA THR A 577 -24.53 -32.84 64.98
C THR A 577 -23.20 -32.35 65.53
N ASN A 578 -22.95 -32.71 66.79
CA ASN A 578 -21.61 -32.76 67.34
C ASN A 578 -20.80 -33.69 66.44
N VAL A 579 -19.91 -33.13 65.63
CA VAL A 579 -18.84 -33.91 64.99
C VAL A 579 -17.55 -33.56 65.73
N SER A 580 -17.22 -34.40 66.69
CA SER A 580 -15.93 -34.42 67.37
C SER A 580 -14.83 -34.63 66.33
N ILE A 581 -13.93 -33.65 66.20
CA ILE A 581 -12.73 -33.77 65.37
C ILE A 581 -11.73 -34.62 66.14
N VAL A 582 -11.55 -35.87 65.70
CA VAL A 582 -10.39 -36.69 66.08
C VAL A 582 -9.18 -36.14 65.31
N LYS A 583 -8.24 -35.54 66.05
CA LYS A 583 -6.89 -35.27 65.56
C LYS A 583 -6.23 -36.61 65.25
N ILE A 584 -5.91 -36.87 63.98
CA ILE A 584 -4.90 -37.87 63.63
C ILE A 584 -3.58 -37.11 63.58
N LYS A 585 -2.65 -37.57 64.43
CA LYS A 585 -1.30 -37.05 64.63
C LYS A 585 -0.38 -37.42 63.47
#